data_AF-A0A914R656-F1
#
_entry.id   AF-A0A914R656-F1
#
_cell.length_a   1.000
_cell.length_b   1.000
_cell.length_c   1.000
_cell.angle_alpha   90.00
_cell.angle_beta   90.00
_cell.angle_gamma   90.00
#
_symmetry.space_group_name_H-M   'P 1'
#
loop_
_entity.id
_entity.type
_entity.pdbx_description
1 polymer ?
#
loop_
_entity_poly.entity_id
_entity_poly.type
_entity_poly.pdbx_seq_one_letter_code
_entity_poly.pdbx_strand_id
1 'polypeptide(L)'
;MWHEARKAEKALYHQINTTAKRKEQTRRYHELNVRDPAELLVVYGTKKKIHDDHVVAEGASEANTMTKWQGDDSVMIDRFDARNLLEIIPKRSAATKIVPETLEQFIEDMQTEYERYKELVAVEFTGDSEERVLKSIAEKEHKATAAKLQKLQNRKKNQKVTNKKATIGFSYDEDDDGEDGGGGEASTKKEKTFQKPESESESSGDEDDELFCMFLKKL
;
A
#
# COMPACT_ATOMS: atom_id res chain seq x y z
N MET A 1 13.75 -30.32 37.75
CA MET A 1 14.23 -28.97 37.37
C MET A 1 14.62 -28.85 35.90
N TRP A 2 15.46 -29.72 35.31
CA TRP A 2 15.81 -29.65 33.87
C TRP A 2 14.60 -29.73 32.94
N HIS A 3 13.71 -30.73 33.13
CA HIS A 3 12.63 -30.99 32.17
C HIS A 3 11.64 -29.82 32.04
N GLU A 4 11.47 -29.06 33.12
CA GLU A 4 10.62 -27.89 33.21
C GLU A 4 11.27 -26.69 32.47
N ALA A 5 12.58 -26.50 32.64
CA ALA A 5 13.35 -25.53 31.86
C ALA A 5 13.29 -25.83 30.35
N ARG A 6 13.43 -27.10 29.94
CA ARG A 6 13.35 -27.51 28.53
C ARG A 6 11.94 -27.36 27.94
N LYS A 7 10.89 -27.48 28.77
CA LYS A 7 9.50 -27.23 28.38
C LYS A 7 9.26 -25.73 28.19
N ALA A 8 9.77 -24.89 29.08
CA ALA A 8 9.71 -23.44 28.96
C ALA A 8 10.47 -22.93 27.73
N GLU A 9 11.65 -23.48 27.47
CA GLU A 9 12.47 -23.17 26.31
C GLU A 9 11.75 -23.50 24.99
N LYS A 10 11.14 -24.69 24.87
CA LYS A 10 10.33 -25.06 23.71
C LYS A 10 9.14 -24.13 23.49
N ALA A 11 8.46 -23.73 24.56
CA ALA A 11 7.34 -22.79 24.49
C ALA A 11 7.79 -21.41 24.01
N LEU A 12 8.94 -20.92 24.50
CA LEU A 12 9.53 -19.66 24.08
C LEU A 12 9.90 -19.67 22.58
N TYR A 13 10.59 -20.72 22.11
CA TYR A 13 10.94 -20.85 20.69
C TYR A 13 9.69 -20.94 19.79
N HIS A 14 8.64 -21.62 20.24
CA HIS A 14 7.38 -21.66 19.52
C HIS A 14 6.73 -20.27 19.44
N GLN A 15 6.71 -19.54 20.55
CA GLN A 15 6.17 -18.18 20.58
C GLN A 15 6.95 -17.24 19.65
N ILE A 16 8.28 -17.26 19.70
CA ILE A 16 9.16 -16.44 18.83
C ILE A 16 8.94 -16.79 17.36
N ASN A 17 8.89 -18.07 17.02
CA ASN A 17 8.70 -18.49 15.63
C ASN A 17 7.30 -18.15 15.11
N THR A 18 6.27 -18.24 15.95
CA THR A 18 4.91 -17.87 15.54
C THR A 18 4.74 -16.36 15.42
N THR A 19 5.33 -15.55 16.30
CA THR A 19 5.31 -14.09 16.16
C THR A 19 6.10 -13.63 14.94
N ALA A 20 7.26 -14.22 14.67
CA ALA A 20 8.04 -13.95 13.46
C ALA A 20 7.26 -14.31 12.18
N LYS A 21 6.61 -15.49 12.14
CA LYS A 21 5.78 -15.90 11.00
C LYS A 21 4.56 -14.98 10.80
N ARG A 22 3.88 -14.58 11.88
CA ARG A 22 2.76 -13.64 11.80
C ARG A 22 3.22 -12.28 11.30
N LYS A 23 4.34 -11.75 11.82
CA LYS A 23 4.92 -10.48 11.37
C LYS A 23 5.32 -10.54 9.90
N GLU A 24 5.90 -11.65 9.44
CA GLU A 24 6.22 -11.87 8.03
C GLU A 24 4.96 -11.95 7.15
N GLN A 25 3.91 -12.64 7.61
CA GLN A 25 2.63 -12.70 6.89
C GLN A 25 1.98 -11.33 6.79
N THR A 26 1.93 -10.57 7.88
CA THR A 26 1.41 -9.20 7.90
C THR A 26 2.24 -8.30 6.99
N ARG A 27 3.58 -8.36 7.06
CA ARG A 27 4.45 -7.62 6.15
C ARG A 27 4.18 -7.98 4.69
N ARG A 28 4.10 -9.26 4.35
CA ARG A 28 3.80 -9.74 2.99
C ARG A 28 2.42 -9.31 2.53
N TYR A 29 1.44 -9.31 3.43
CA TYR A 29 0.10 -8.81 3.14
C TYR A 29 0.18 -7.33 2.79
N HIS A 30 0.84 -6.50 3.61
CA HIS A 30 0.98 -5.08 3.30
C HIS A 30 1.84 -4.80 2.06
N GLU A 31 2.93 -5.54 1.83
CA GLU A 31 3.73 -5.41 0.60
C GLU A 31 2.95 -5.78 -0.68
N LEU A 32 1.97 -6.69 -0.57
CA LEU A 32 1.13 -7.10 -1.70
C LEU A 32 -0.14 -6.26 -1.86
N ASN A 33 -0.69 -5.77 -0.75
CA ASN A 33 -2.02 -5.19 -0.68
C ASN A 33 -2.04 -3.70 -0.28
N VAL A 34 -0.90 -3.11 0.11
CA VAL A 34 -0.76 -1.64 0.16
C VAL A 34 -0.63 -1.15 -1.28
N ARG A 35 -1.79 -1.11 -1.93
CA ARG A 35 -2.07 -0.18 -3.01
C ARG A 35 -2.10 1.23 -2.43
N ASP A 36 -1.99 2.22 -3.30
CA ASP A 36 -2.26 3.60 -2.87
C ASP A 36 -3.68 3.63 -2.24
N PRO A 37 -3.88 4.15 -1.02
CA PRO A 37 -5.21 4.32 -0.45
C PRO A 37 -6.17 5.08 -1.39
N ALA A 38 -5.65 5.96 -2.25
CA ALA A 38 -6.42 6.65 -3.29
C ALA A 38 -6.89 5.70 -4.42
N GLU A 39 -6.09 4.70 -4.81
CA GLU A 39 -6.46 3.67 -5.81
C GLU A 39 -7.57 2.71 -5.32
N LEU A 40 -7.79 2.62 -4.00
CA LEU A 40 -8.86 1.80 -3.40
C LEU A 40 -10.20 2.53 -3.36
N LEU A 41 -10.19 3.86 -3.41
CA LEU A 41 -11.38 4.71 -3.38
C LEU A 41 -11.83 5.09 -4.80
N VAL A 42 -12.06 4.08 -5.64
CA VAL A 42 -12.75 4.29 -6.91
C VAL A 42 -14.25 4.06 -6.70
N VAL A 43 -15.02 5.15 -6.70
CA VAL A 43 -16.49 5.08 -6.60
C VAL A 43 -17.06 4.69 -7.95
N TYR A 44 -17.49 3.44 -8.10
CA TYR A 44 -18.20 2.96 -9.30
C TYR A 44 -19.72 3.01 -9.08
N GLY A 45 -20.44 3.72 -9.94
CA GLY A 45 -21.90 3.74 -9.95
C GLY A 45 -22.45 2.67 -10.90
N THR A 46 -23.21 1.70 -10.38
CA THR A 46 -24.01 0.80 -11.23
C THR A 46 -25.49 1.06 -11.00
N LYS A 47 -26.27 1.13 -12.09
CA LYS A 47 -27.73 1.21 -12.00
C LYS A 47 -28.27 -0.11 -11.42
N LYS A 48 -28.64 -0.11 -10.15
CA LYS A 48 -29.33 -1.23 -9.49
C LYS A 48 -30.81 -0.87 -9.38
N LYS A 49 -31.68 -1.82 -9.75
CA LYS A 49 -33.10 -1.75 -9.38
C LYS A 49 -33.19 -2.03 -7.88
N ILE A 50 -33.69 -1.06 -7.12
CA ILE A 50 -33.98 -1.22 -5.70
C ILE A 50 -35.14 -2.21 -5.62
N HIS A 51 -34.90 -3.38 -5.04
CA HIS A 51 -35.96 -4.32 -4.70
C HIS A 51 -36.28 -4.05 -3.24
N ASP A 52 -37.42 -3.41 -3.01
CA ASP A 52 -37.89 -3.13 -1.67
C ASP A 52 -38.61 -4.38 -1.16
N ASP A 53 -38.03 -5.07 -0.20
CA ASP A 53 -38.72 -6.15 0.50
C ASP A 53 -39.54 -5.49 1.60
N HIS A 54 -40.86 -5.46 1.41
CA HIS A 54 -41.80 -4.81 2.33
C HIS A 54 -41.61 -5.26 3.79
N VAL A 55 -41.26 -6.52 4.04
CA VAL A 55 -41.07 -7.03 5.41
C VAL A 55 -39.80 -6.46 6.03
N VAL A 56 -38.73 -6.34 5.24
CA VAL A 56 -37.46 -5.75 5.68
C VAL A 56 -37.59 -4.24 5.86
N ALA A 57 -38.33 -3.56 4.97
CA ALA A 57 -38.60 -2.14 5.07
C ALA A 57 -39.45 -1.79 6.29
N GLU A 58 -40.51 -2.58 6.55
CA GLU A 58 -41.33 -2.43 7.75
C GLU A 58 -40.48 -2.63 9.02
N GLY A 59 -39.67 -3.69 9.10
CA GLY A 59 -38.76 -3.94 10.22
C GLY A 59 -37.70 -2.85 10.44
N ALA A 60 -37.22 -2.22 9.36
CA ALA A 60 -36.30 -1.09 9.43
C ALA A 60 -36.97 0.20 9.89
N SER A 61 -38.27 0.36 9.65
CA SER A 61 -39.07 1.52 10.09
C SER A 61 -39.64 1.40 11.52
N GLU A 62 -39.41 0.27 12.19
CA GLU A 62 -39.81 0.07 13.57
C GLU A 62 -39.14 1.10 14.50
N ALA A 63 -39.91 1.61 15.47
CA ALA A 63 -39.46 2.62 16.43
C ALA A 63 -38.27 2.18 17.30
N ASN A 64 -38.00 0.87 17.38
CA ASN A 64 -36.85 0.33 18.08
C ASN A 64 -35.55 0.39 17.24
N THR A 65 -35.68 0.46 15.91
CA THR A 65 -34.54 0.50 14.97
C THR A 65 -34.15 1.94 14.66
N MET A 66 -35.08 2.89 14.70
CA MET A 66 -34.84 4.30 14.39
C MET A 66 -34.62 5.15 15.65
N THR A 67 -33.57 5.96 15.65
CA THR A 67 -33.26 6.95 16.70
C THR A 67 -33.28 8.38 16.14
N LYS A 68 -33.56 9.36 17.00
CA LYS A 68 -33.44 10.78 16.61
C LYS A 68 -31.98 11.14 16.45
N TRP A 69 -31.65 11.86 15.38
CA TRP A 69 -30.29 12.33 15.16
C TRP A 69 -29.94 13.47 16.12
N GLN A 70 -28.78 13.36 16.79
CA GLN A 70 -28.35 14.35 17.79
C GLN A 70 -28.21 15.78 17.26
N GLY A 71 -27.99 15.97 15.95
CA GLY A 71 -27.87 17.28 15.34
C GLY A 71 -29.20 17.94 14.96
N ASP A 72 -30.25 17.15 14.77
CA ASP A 72 -31.58 17.59 14.33
C ASP A 72 -32.62 16.51 14.66
N ASP A 73 -33.48 16.81 15.64
CA ASP A 73 -34.55 15.92 16.10
C ASP A 73 -35.63 15.63 15.05
N SER A 74 -35.68 16.41 13.95
CA SER A 74 -36.58 16.15 12.83
C SER A 74 -36.09 15.01 11.94
N VAL A 75 -34.81 14.64 12.05
CA VAL A 75 -34.19 13.57 11.26
C VAL A 75 -34.10 12.30 12.09
N MET A 76 -34.77 11.26 11.61
CA MET A 76 -34.62 9.90 12.16
C MET A 76 -33.50 9.18 11.42
N ILE A 77 -32.62 8.52 12.17
CA ILE A 77 -31.53 7.70 11.65
C ILE A 77 -31.63 6.28 12.17
N ASP A 78 -31.03 5.32 11.49
CA ASP A 78 -30.89 3.96 12.01
C ASP A 78 -30.00 3.99 13.27
N ARG A 79 -30.37 3.24 14.30
CA ARG A 79 -29.58 3.09 15.54
C ARG A 79 -28.17 2.57 15.28
N PHE A 80 -27.96 1.83 14.19
CA PHE A 80 -26.67 1.31 13.74
C PHE A 80 -25.95 2.23 12.73
N ASP A 81 -26.56 3.36 12.37
CA ASP A 81 -25.91 4.38 11.56
C ASP A 81 -24.70 4.94 12.32
N ALA A 82 -23.54 5.06 11.64
CA ALA A 82 -22.31 5.54 12.25
C ALA A 82 -22.45 6.96 12.84
N ARG A 83 -23.40 7.77 12.35
CA ARG A 83 -23.72 9.10 12.89
C ARG A 83 -24.21 9.05 14.33
N ASN A 84 -24.78 7.93 14.77
CA ASN A 84 -25.24 7.73 16.15
C ASN A 84 -24.07 7.61 17.16
N LEU A 85 -22.85 7.32 16.66
CA LEU A 85 -21.62 7.23 17.46
C LEU A 85 -20.90 8.59 17.63
N LEU A 86 -21.33 9.62 16.91
CA LEU A 86 -20.72 10.94 17.01
C LEU A 86 -21.26 11.65 18.25
N GLU A 87 -20.37 12.07 19.16
CA GLU A 87 -20.75 12.75 20.42
C GLU A 87 -21.08 14.23 20.22
N ILE A 88 -20.37 14.89 19.31
CA ILE A 88 -20.56 16.31 18.96
C ILE A 88 -20.36 16.45 17.45
N ILE A 89 -21.37 16.95 16.76
CA ILE A 89 -21.26 17.34 15.35
C ILE A 89 -21.19 18.87 15.30
N PRO A 90 -20.04 19.46 14.94
CA PRO A 90 -19.94 20.90 14.77
C PRO A 90 -20.96 21.39 13.75
N LYS A 91 -21.75 22.41 14.10
CA LYS A 91 -22.62 23.07 13.12
C LYS A 91 -21.74 23.68 12.04
N ARG A 92 -21.86 23.19 10.80
CA ARG A 92 -21.12 23.72 9.66
C ARG A 92 -21.61 25.14 9.39
N SER A 93 -20.93 26.14 9.92
CA SER A 93 -21.28 27.53 9.63
C SER A 93 -20.94 27.80 8.16
N ALA A 94 -21.76 28.60 7.46
CA ALA A 94 -21.46 29.02 6.09
C ALA A 94 -20.13 29.82 6.01
N ALA A 95 -19.62 30.29 7.15
CA ALA A 95 -18.34 30.95 7.31
C ALA A 95 -17.16 29.99 7.57
N THR A 96 -17.41 28.67 7.61
CA THR A 96 -16.36 27.65 7.65
C THR A 96 -15.71 27.56 6.27
N LYS A 97 -15.08 28.66 5.83
CA LYS A 97 -13.94 28.55 4.94
C LYS A 97 -12.95 27.67 5.71
N ILE A 98 -12.52 26.58 5.10
CA ILE A 98 -11.37 25.82 5.56
C ILE A 98 -10.21 26.79 5.36
N VAL A 99 -9.98 27.65 6.35
CA VAL A 99 -8.81 28.50 6.40
C VAL A 99 -7.71 27.56 6.91
N PRO A 100 -6.59 27.42 6.19
CA PRO A 100 -5.49 26.62 6.69
C PRO A 100 -5.10 27.12 8.09
N GLU A 101 -5.19 26.25 9.09
CA GLU A 101 -4.89 26.57 10.49
C GLU A 101 -3.37 26.70 10.71
N THR A 102 -2.58 26.06 9.83
CA THR A 102 -1.11 26.06 9.90
C THR A 102 -0.48 26.54 8.59
N LEU A 103 0.76 27.05 8.70
CA LEU A 103 1.57 27.41 7.52
C LEU A 103 1.82 26.19 6.61
N GLU A 104 1.95 25.00 7.20
CA GLU A 104 2.12 23.76 6.45
C GLU A 104 0.89 23.46 5.58
N GLN A 105 -0.32 23.56 6.15
CA GLN A 105 -1.57 23.40 5.41
C GLN A 105 -1.72 24.44 4.30
N PHE A 106 -1.34 25.69 4.57
CA PHE A 106 -1.37 26.73 3.54
C PHE A 106 -0.44 26.43 2.37
N ILE A 107 0.77 25.93 2.65
CA ILE A 107 1.74 25.54 1.61
C ILE A 107 1.21 24.35 0.81
N GLU A 108 0.64 23.34 1.47
CA GLU A 108 0.06 22.16 0.84
C GLU A 108 -1.12 22.54 -0.07
N ASP A 109 -2.02 23.39 0.40
CA ASP A 109 -3.14 23.92 -0.38
C ASP A 109 -2.64 24.71 -1.61
N MET A 110 -1.62 25.56 -1.43
CA MET A 110 -1.03 26.34 -2.51
C MET A 110 -0.38 25.44 -3.56
N GLN A 111 0.34 24.40 -3.15
CA GLN A 111 0.95 23.42 -4.05
C GLN A 111 -0.11 22.64 -4.83
N THR A 112 -1.17 22.23 -4.15
CA THR A 112 -2.29 21.49 -4.76
C THR A 112 -3.00 22.35 -5.81
N GLU A 113 -3.28 23.61 -5.49
CA GLU A 113 -3.92 24.53 -6.43
C GLU A 113 -3.02 24.86 -7.62
N TYR A 114 -1.70 24.97 -7.40
CA TYR A 114 -0.75 25.18 -8.47
C TYR A 114 -0.73 24.02 -9.49
N GLU A 115 -0.63 22.77 -9.02
CA GLU A 115 -0.65 21.61 -9.92
C GLU A 115 -1.99 21.50 -10.67
N ARG A 116 -3.12 21.73 -9.98
CA ARG A 116 -4.44 21.79 -10.63
C ARG A 116 -4.47 22.83 -11.75
N TYR A 117 -4.02 24.06 -11.48
CA TYR A 117 -4.06 25.13 -12.46
C TYR A 117 -3.12 24.86 -13.64
N LYS A 118 -1.92 24.33 -13.38
CA LYS A 118 -0.95 23.92 -14.38
C LYS A 118 -1.55 22.90 -15.36
N GLU A 119 -2.25 21.89 -14.85
CA GLU A 119 -2.93 20.90 -15.69
C GLU A 119 -4.05 21.53 -16.54
N LEU A 120 -4.87 22.41 -15.96
CA LEU A 120 -5.92 23.10 -16.70
C LEU A 120 -5.38 23.94 -17.85
N VAL A 121 -4.30 24.68 -17.62
CA VAL A 121 -3.62 25.47 -18.66
C VAL A 121 -3.05 24.57 -19.75
N ALA A 122 -2.47 23.43 -19.39
CA ALA A 122 -1.96 22.46 -20.36
C ALA A 122 -3.09 21.91 -21.24
N VAL A 123 -4.23 21.54 -20.65
CA VAL A 123 -5.42 21.06 -21.38
C VAL A 123 -5.97 22.14 -22.32
N GLU A 124 -6.07 23.38 -21.85
CA GLU A 124 -6.52 24.52 -22.66
C GLU A 124 -5.59 24.78 -23.85
N PHE A 125 -4.27 24.71 -23.62
CA PHE A 125 -3.26 24.90 -24.67
C PHE A 125 -3.29 23.78 -25.73
N THR A 126 -3.46 22.53 -25.30
CA THR A 126 -3.57 21.38 -26.20
C THR A 126 -4.92 21.33 -26.93
N GLY A 127 -5.96 21.96 -26.35
CA GLY A 127 -7.32 21.95 -26.89
C GLY A 127 -7.98 20.57 -26.78
N ASP A 128 -7.54 19.74 -25.84
CA ASP A 128 -8.13 18.43 -25.63
C ASP A 128 -9.53 18.55 -25.02
N SER A 129 -10.45 17.70 -25.47
CA SER A 129 -11.76 17.61 -24.84
C SER A 129 -11.63 16.94 -23.47
N GLU A 130 -12.45 17.38 -22.51
CA GLU A 130 -12.51 16.82 -21.16
C GLU A 130 -12.64 15.28 -21.18
N GLU A 131 -13.47 14.73 -22.07
CA GLU A 131 -13.66 13.29 -22.23
C GLU A 131 -12.36 12.55 -22.59
N ARG A 132 -11.51 13.14 -23.43
CA ARG A 132 -10.22 12.55 -23.81
C ARG A 132 -9.22 12.61 -22.65
N VAL A 133 -9.22 13.71 -21.90
CA VAL A 133 -8.37 13.88 -20.71
C VAL A 133 -8.75 12.85 -19.64
N LEU A 134 -10.04 12.73 -19.31
CA LEU A 134 -10.56 11.77 -18.35
C LEU A 134 -10.22 10.32 -18.75
N LYS A 135 -10.35 9.99 -20.04
CA LYS A 135 -9.96 8.67 -20.54
C LYS A 135 -8.46 8.42 -20.40
N SER A 136 -7.63 9.41 -20.69
CA SER A 136 -6.18 9.33 -20.52
C SER A 136 -5.79 9.11 -19.05
N ILE A 137 -6.42 9.84 -18.13
CA ILE A 137 -6.25 9.66 -16.68
C ILE A 137 -6.59 8.23 -16.27
N ALA A 138 -7.77 7.74 -16.63
CA ALA A 138 -8.20 6.37 -16.30
C ALA A 138 -7.24 5.30 -16.87
N GLU A 139 -6.74 5.50 -18.09
CA GLU A 139 -5.74 4.59 -18.66
C GLU A 139 -4.39 4.64 -17.93
N LYS A 140 -3.92 5.83 -17.52
CA LYS A 140 -2.67 5.99 -16.77
C LYS A 140 -2.77 5.33 -15.39
N GLU A 141 -3.87 5.52 -14.68
CA GLU A 141 -4.13 4.90 -13.38
C GLU A 141 -4.15 3.36 -13.48
N HIS A 142 -4.84 2.80 -14.49
CA HIS A 142 -4.87 1.36 -14.71
C HIS A 142 -3.53 0.77 -15.20
N LYS A 143 -2.73 1.53 -15.98
CA LYS A 143 -1.41 1.08 -16.45
C LYS A 143 -0.35 1.14 -15.34
N ALA A 144 -0.37 2.19 -14.51
CA ALA A 144 0.54 2.33 -13.37
C ALA A 144 0.41 1.15 -12.39
N THR A 145 -0.84 0.75 -12.09
CA THR A 145 -1.12 -0.40 -11.24
C THR A 145 -0.66 -1.73 -11.86
N ALA A 146 -0.87 -1.93 -13.17
CA ALA A 146 -0.42 -3.12 -13.88
C ALA A 146 1.12 -3.23 -13.95
N ALA A 147 1.82 -2.12 -14.22
CA ALA A 147 3.28 -2.08 -14.28
C ALA A 147 3.92 -2.36 -12.92
N LYS A 148 3.35 -1.81 -11.83
CA LYS A 148 3.79 -2.08 -10.45
C LYS A 148 3.62 -3.56 -10.09
N LEU A 149 2.52 -4.17 -10.51
CA LEU A 149 2.25 -5.61 -10.31
C LEU A 149 3.26 -6.49 -11.07
N GLN A 150 3.60 -6.14 -12.32
CA GLN A 150 4.61 -6.85 -13.11
C GLN A 150 6.01 -6.76 -12.48
N LYS A 151 6.42 -5.58 -11.99
CA LYS A 151 7.70 -5.42 -11.26
C LYS A 151 7.76 -6.29 -9.99
N LEU A 152 6.67 -6.37 -9.23
CA LEU A 152 6.55 -7.25 -8.04
C LEU A 152 6.64 -8.74 -8.41
N GLN A 153 6.00 -9.16 -9.50
CA GLN A 153 6.08 -10.54 -10.00
C GLN A 153 7.49 -10.91 -10.47
N ASN A 154 8.19 -9.99 -11.15
CA ASN A 154 9.56 -10.20 -11.61
C ASN A 154 10.56 -10.29 -10.44
N ARG A 155 10.40 -9.48 -9.39
CA ARG A 155 11.18 -9.62 -8.14
C ARG A 155 10.98 -11.00 -7.49
N LYS A 156 9.75 -11.52 -7.45
CA LYS A 156 9.44 -12.86 -6.92
C LYS A 156 10.05 -13.99 -7.76
N LYS A 157 10.08 -13.85 -9.09
CA LYS A 157 10.74 -14.81 -9.98
C LYS A 157 12.25 -14.82 -9.74
N ASN A 158 12.89 -13.65 -9.64
CA ASN A 158 14.32 -13.55 -9.35
C ASN A 158 14.68 -14.12 -7.98
N GLN A 159 13.87 -13.89 -6.93
CA GLN A 159 14.09 -14.47 -5.59
C GLN A 159 13.90 -16.00 -5.55
N LYS A 160 13.04 -16.57 -6.40
CA LYS A 160 12.92 -18.03 -6.56
C LYS A 160 14.10 -18.66 -7.31
N VAL A 161 14.74 -17.90 -8.20
CA VAL A 161 15.91 -18.37 -8.96
C VAL A 161 17.18 -18.36 -8.09
N THR A 162 17.32 -17.40 -7.16
CA THR A 162 18.46 -17.36 -6.24
C THR A 162 18.43 -18.48 -5.18
N ASN A 163 17.26 -18.89 -4.72
CA ASN A 163 17.11 -19.99 -3.74
C ASN A 163 17.31 -21.40 -4.32
N LYS A 164 17.42 -21.57 -5.64
CA LYS A 164 17.62 -22.88 -6.30
C LYS A 164 19.08 -23.22 -6.60
N LYS A 165 20.05 -22.39 -6.18
CA LYS A 165 21.48 -22.54 -6.52
C LYS A 165 22.38 -22.90 -5.32
N ALA A 166 21.90 -23.67 -4.36
CA ALA A 166 22.75 -24.22 -3.30
C ALA A 166 22.30 -25.62 -2.89
N THR A 167 22.53 -26.61 -3.77
CA THR A 167 22.55 -28.03 -3.40
C THR A 167 24.00 -28.49 -3.52
N ILE A 168 24.67 -28.65 -2.38
CA ILE A 168 25.99 -29.29 -2.30
C ILE A 168 25.74 -30.79 -2.38
N GLY A 169 26.11 -31.42 -3.50
CA GLY A 169 26.09 -32.87 -3.64
C GLY A 169 27.30 -33.46 -2.91
N PHE A 170 27.05 -34.26 -1.88
CA PHE A 170 28.05 -35.16 -1.31
C PHE A 170 27.90 -36.51 -2.01
N SER A 171 28.96 -37.00 -2.66
CA SER A 171 29.12 -38.40 -3.04
C SER A 171 30.13 -39.02 -2.07
N TYR A 172 29.73 -40.09 -1.40
CA TYR A 172 30.63 -40.97 -0.67
C TYR A 172 30.98 -42.11 -1.62
N ASP A 173 32.16 -42.05 -2.22
CA ASP A 173 32.83 -43.24 -2.70
C ASP A 173 33.79 -43.65 -1.59
N GLU A 174 33.40 -44.66 -0.83
CA GLU A 174 34.29 -45.43 0.05
C GLU A 174 35.06 -46.40 -0.83
N ASP A 175 36.37 -46.22 -0.96
CA ASP A 175 37.31 -47.30 -1.23
C ASP A 175 38.67 -46.97 -0.57
N ASP A 176 39.25 -48.04 -0.06
CA ASP A 176 40.25 -48.23 0.99
C ASP A 176 41.70 -47.86 0.60
N ASP A 177 42.59 -47.96 1.59
CA ASP A 177 44.06 -48.05 1.53
C ASP A 177 44.90 -46.77 1.78
N GLY A 178 45.58 -46.74 2.94
CA GLY A 178 46.90 -46.12 3.08
C GLY A 178 47.16 -45.31 4.35
N GLU A 179 47.97 -45.86 5.26
CA GLU A 179 48.52 -45.24 6.47
C GLU A 179 49.30 -43.93 6.23
N ASP A 180 49.19 -42.94 7.14
CA ASP A 180 50.28 -42.44 8.02
C ASP A 180 49.99 -41.02 8.60
N GLY A 181 50.31 -40.87 9.88
CA GLY A 181 50.94 -39.68 10.48
C GLY A 181 50.33 -38.26 10.38
N GLY A 182 49.67 -37.84 11.46
CA GLY A 182 50.13 -36.69 12.27
C GLY A 182 49.76 -35.25 11.87
N GLY A 183 49.01 -34.59 12.76
CA GLY A 183 49.36 -33.25 13.25
C GLY A 183 48.62 -32.01 12.71
N GLY A 184 48.08 -31.21 13.65
CA GLY A 184 48.27 -29.76 13.63
C GLY A 184 47.14 -28.85 13.10
N GLU A 185 46.43 -28.25 14.05
CA GLU A 185 45.86 -26.88 14.09
C GLU A 185 45.84 -25.99 12.83
N ALA A 186 44.68 -25.34 12.59
CA ALA A 186 44.52 -23.88 12.80
C ALA A 186 43.38 -23.32 11.94
N SER A 187 42.26 -23.04 12.62
CA SER A 187 41.17 -22.19 12.15
C SER A 187 41.65 -20.76 11.90
N THR A 188 41.54 -20.27 10.67
CA THR A 188 41.58 -18.83 10.36
C THR A 188 40.24 -18.36 9.79
N LYS A 189 39.53 -17.59 10.62
CA LYS A 189 38.38 -16.77 10.24
C LYS A 189 38.80 -15.78 9.14
N LYS A 190 38.05 -15.72 8.04
CA LYS A 190 38.00 -14.53 7.18
C LYS A 190 36.67 -13.83 7.36
N GLU A 191 36.73 -12.68 8.01
CA GLU A 191 35.69 -11.65 8.02
C GLU A 191 35.38 -11.24 6.56
N LYS A 192 34.10 -11.19 6.20
CA LYS A 192 33.63 -10.48 5.01
C LYS A 192 32.88 -9.24 5.45
N THR A 193 33.52 -8.11 5.21
CA THR A 193 33.01 -6.75 5.27
C THR A 193 31.69 -6.61 4.50
N PHE A 194 30.70 -6.05 5.19
CA PHE A 194 29.39 -5.67 4.68
C PHE A 194 29.52 -4.41 3.81
N GLN A 195 29.38 -4.55 2.48
CA GLN A 195 29.21 -3.41 1.58
C GLN A 195 27.73 -3.05 1.46
N LYS A 196 27.44 -1.79 1.80
CA LYS A 196 26.17 -1.10 1.63
C LYS A 196 25.86 -0.93 0.13
N PRO A 197 24.69 -1.32 -0.39
CA PRO A 197 24.32 -0.94 -1.75
C PRO A 197 23.84 0.51 -1.75
N GLU A 198 24.45 1.30 -2.63
CA GLU A 198 24.09 2.68 -2.91
C GLU A 198 22.70 2.77 -3.55
N SER A 199 21.97 3.81 -3.15
CA SER A 199 20.69 4.20 -3.72
C SER A 199 20.93 5.06 -4.95
N GLU A 200 20.84 4.48 -6.14
CA GLU A 200 20.73 5.23 -7.38
C GLU A 200 19.29 5.72 -7.52
N SER A 201 19.09 7.01 -7.25
CA SER A 201 17.88 7.76 -7.58
C SER A 201 17.96 8.19 -9.03
N GLU A 202 17.49 7.35 -9.94
CA GLU A 202 17.29 7.75 -11.34
C GLU A 202 15.99 8.53 -11.44
N SER A 203 16.14 9.86 -11.45
CA SER A 203 15.10 10.83 -11.72
C SER A 203 14.71 10.74 -13.20
N SER A 204 13.54 10.15 -13.46
CA SER A 204 12.88 10.14 -14.78
C SER A 204 12.33 11.54 -15.09
N GLY A 205 13.18 12.45 -15.56
CA GLY A 205 12.83 13.82 -15.93
C GLY A 205 12.64 14.07 -17.43
N ASP A 206 12.79 13.06 -18.29
CA ASP A 206 12.92 13.27 -19.74
C ASP A 206 11.60 13.64 -20.45
N GLU A 207 10.43 13.39 -19.86
CA GLU A 207 9.13 13.64 -20.54
C GLU A 207 8.67 15.11 -20.44
N ASP A 208 9.08 15.83 -19.39
CA ASP A 208 8.70 17.24 -19.17
C ASP A 208 9.52 18.21 -20.02
N ASP A 209 10.77 17.84 -20.36
CA ASP A 209 11.66 18.64 -21.20
C ASP A 209 11.20 18.68 -22.66
N GLU A 210 10.53 17.64 -23.17
CA GLU A 210 9.97 17.65 -24.52
C GLU A 210 8.83 18.67 -24.65
N LEU A 211 7.97 18.77 -23.64
CA LEU A 211 6.81 19.69 -23.64
C LEU A 211 7.28 21.16 -23.51
N PHE A 212 8.30 21.42 -22.70
CA PHE A 212 8.97 22.72 -22.62
C PHE A 212 9.71 23.08 -23.93
N CYS A 213 10.36 22.12 -24.58
CA CYS A 213 10.97 22.33 -25.89
C CYS A 213 9.94 22.60 -27.00
N MET A 214 8.76 21.99 -26.94
CA MET A 214 7.67 22.30 -27.88
C MET A 214 7.09 23.70 -27.64
N PHE A 215 7.03 24.15 -26.38
CA PHE A 215 6.60 25.50 -26.01
C PHE A 215 7.54 26.57 -26.61
N LEU A 216 8.86 26.39 -26.51
CA LEU A 216 9.84 27.34 -27.06
C LEU A 216 9.92 27.36 -28.59
N LYS A 217 9.55 26.27 -29.26
CA LYS A 217 9.55 26.21 -30.74
C LYS A 217 8.36 26.91 -31.39
N LYS A 218 7.36 27.34 -30.61
CA LYS A 218 6.12 27.96 -31.10
C LYS A 218 6.04 29.47 -30.82
N LEU A 219 7.06 30.04 -30.17
CA LEU A 219 7.34 31.47 -30.04
C LEU A 219 8.27 31.91 -31.19
#